data_AF-A0AAW0EU41-F1
#
_entry.id   AF-A0AAW0EU41-F1
#
_cell.length_a   1.000
_cell.length_b   1.000
_cell.length_c   1.000
_cell.angle_alpha   90.00
_cell.angle_beta   90.00
_cell.angle_gamma   90.00
#
_symmetry.space_group_name_H-M   'P 1'
#
loop_
_entity.id
_entity.type
_entity.pdbx_description
1 polymer ?
#
loop_
_entity_poly.entity_id
_entity_poly.type
_entity_poly.pdbx_seq_one_letter_code
_entity_poly.pdbx_strand_id
1 'polypeptide(L)'
;MTSNPSDELARLREELEREETDLAALEDDVEAHAAQLGCLHTEYTLNKARLCHHYEPRLQPLRVITYAAAQKESLLSLQIEWLERRVVEQERRSQGGQFVEMRDMKPAAEEYVKTAYQSLLRCYEHISECPEDALHVVSHYACPPDEAIATMELVMKVRGEDPADCTWTASQVLLSYTYFHDFFVTRSESLLKRSEVLSDVLMSELEGFCANPHHSVQALYRISTPIGCMGEWLHCIRNYYRVKLVTAPVLLSRNADTRRITEQAQAWLNMITLGKQQQPSQQQQQEQSAGSDAASPSTSSPSQAAPLADTVEAEDDAEGAELGALISTYHTSKANLQITAQPAEVTADTVQQLRHRLHRIREGVRTAEDERRAIESELEAKLAEVRGNYDDTMVPLEDQLEETTECFVQRISRKGNTAAIAAVGGGGAEECAVVAA
;
A
#
# COMPACT_ATOMS: atom_id res chain seq x y z
N MET A 1 -30.01 78.09 37.45
CA MET A 1 -29.70 78.19 36.01
C MET A 1 -29.97 76.82 35.41
N THR A 2 -31.21 76.58 35.02
CA THR A 2 -31.65 75.35 34.36
C THR A 2 -31.41 75.55 32.86
N SER A 3 -30.53 74.76 32.25
CA SER A 3 -30.41 74.70 30.79
C SER A 3 -31.77 74.36 30.20
N ASN A 4 -32.15 74.98 29.07
CA ASN A 4 -33.39 74.65 28.40
C ASN A 4 -33.31 73.19 27.90
N PRO A 5 -34.35 72.37 28.12
CA PRO A 5 -34.37 70.96 27.68
C PRO A 5 -34.18 70.80 26.16
N SER A 6 -34.49 71.84 25.39
CA SER A 6 -34.25 71.89 23.94
C SER A 6 -32.75 71.91 23.58
N ASP A 7 -31.92 72.58 24.38
CA ASP A 7 -30.48 72.69 24.13
C ASP A 7 -29.77 71.38 24.49
N GLU A 8 -30.28 70.68 25.51
CA GLU A 8 -29.79 69.36 25.93
C GLU A 8 -30.09 68.27 24.88
N LEU A 9 -31.29 68.27 24.30
CA LEU A 9 -31.64 67.36 23.20
C LEU A 9 -30.81 67.60 21.94
N ALA A 10 -30.54 68.87 21.60
CA ALA A 10 -29.69 69.20 20.47
C ALA A 10 -28.26 68.70 20.68
N ARG A 11 -27.71 68.85 21.90
CA ARG A 11 -26.40 68.33 22.27
C ARG A 11 -26.33 66.80 22.20
N LEU A 12 -27.33 66.09 22.72
CA LEU A 12 -27.39 64.63 22.68
C LEU A 12 -27.47 64.09 21.25
N ARG A 13 -28.18 64.79 20.35
CA ARG A 13 -28.22 64.42 18.92
C ARG A 13 -26.86 64.58 18.26
N GLU A 14 -26.17 65.68 18.52
CA GLU A 14 -24.84 65.92 17.97
C GLU A 14 -23.81 64.91 18.53
N GLU A 15 -23.94 64.53 19.80
CA GLU A 15 -23.12 63.47 20.41
C GLU A 15 -23.41 62.09 19.80
N LEU A 16 -24.69 61.77 19.56
CA LEU A 16 -25.08 60.52 18.91
C LEU A 16 -24.61 60.44 17.46
N GLU A 17 -24.72 61.53 16.69
CA GLU A 17 -24.19 61.60 15.33
C GLU A 17 -22.66 61.39 15.31
N ARG A 18 -21.92 61.99 16.25
CA ARG A 18 -20.47 61.77 16.38
C ARG A 18 -20.13 60.32 16.70
N GLU A 19 -20.82 59.72 17.67
CA GLU A 19 -20.62 58.32 18.04
C GLU A 19 -20.97 57.36 16.91
N GLU A 20 -21.99 57.67 16.10
CA GLU A 20 -22.33 56.88 14.91
C GLU A 20 -21.26 57.01 13.83
N THR A 21 -20.72 58.19 13.59
CA THR A 21 -19.57 58.35 12.67
C THR A 21 -18.32 57.63 13.16
N ASP A 22 -18.07 57.64 14.47
CA ASP A 22 -16.91 56.98 15.09
C ASP A 22 -17.04 55.45 15.08
N LEU A 23 -18.25 54.92 15.24
CA LEU A 23 -18.54 53.49 15.11
C LEU A 23 -18.44 53.03 13.65
N ALA A 24 -18.95 53.81 12.70
CA ALA A 24 -18.82 53.51 11.28
C ALA A 24 -17.35 53.46 10.85
N ALA A 25 -16.53 54.40 11.32
CA ALA A 25 -15.09 54.38 11.04
C ALA A 25 -14.39 53.14 11.63
N LEU A 26 -14.74 52.72 12.84
CA LEU A 26 -14.21 51.48 13.42
C LEU A 26 -14.68 50.22 12.68
N GLU A 27 -15.92 50.19 12.22
CA GLU A 27 -16.44 49.09 11.40
C GLU A 27 -15.68 48.99 10.07
N ASP A 28 -15.46 50.12 9.40
CA ASP A 28 -14.65 50.19 8.17
C ASP A 28 -13.20 49.71 8.41
N ASP A 29 -12.58 50.10 9.53
CA ASP A 29 -11.22 49.66 9.91
C ASP A 29 -11.17 48.14 10.18
N VAL A 30 -12.14 47.59 10.90
CA VAL A 30 -12.25 46.15 11.17
C VAL A 30 -12.44 45.38 9.86
N GLU A 31 -13.32 45.85 8.96
CA GLU A 31 -13.52 45.23 7.65
C GLU A 31 -12.24 45.28 6.79
N ALA A 32 -11.53 46.42 6.80
CA ALA A 32 -10.29 46.58 6.07
C ALA A 32 -9.18 45.64 6.57
N HIS A 33 -8.98 45.53 7.89
CA HIS A 33 -8.00 44.61 8.48
C HIS A 33 -8.37 43.15 8.23
N ALA A 34 -9.65 42.78 8.38
CA ALA A 34 -10.12 41.44 8.09
C ALA A 34 -9.92 41.05 6.62
N ALA A 35 -10.18 41.98 5.68
CA ALA A 35 -9.94 41.77 4.26
C ALA A 35 -8.44 41.57 3.96
N GLN A 36 -7.56 42.38 4.56
CA GLN A 36 -6.11 42.25 4.41
C GLN A 36 -5.60 40.90 4.91
N LEU A 37 -6.04 40.47 6.10
CA LEU A 37 -5.70 39.14 6.65
C LEU A 37 -6.21 38.01 5.74
N GLY A 38 -7.42 38.12 5.21
CA GLY A 38 -7.95 37.15 4.25
C GLY A 38 -7.10 37.04 2.98
N CYS A 39 -6.63 38.18 2.45
CA CYS A 39 -5.70 38.21 1.31
C CYS A 39 -4.37 37.52 1.65
N LEU A 40 -3.75 37.88 2.78
CA LEU A 40 -2.47 37.27 3.21
C LEU A 40 -2.59 35.77 3.45
N HIS A 41 -3.67 35.32 4.08
CA HIS A 41 -3.92 33.89 4.32
C HIS A 41 -4.07 33.10 3.01
N THR A 42 -4.78 33.68 2.03
CA THR A 42 -4.94 33.08 0.69
C THR A 42 -3.58 32.99 -0.01
N GLU A 43 -2.78 34.06 0.05
CA GLU A 43 -1.45 34.09 -0.56
C GLU A 43 -0.49 33.08 0.08
N TYR A 44 -0.47 33.01 1.42
CA TYR A 44 0.28 32.01 2.17
C TYR A 44 -0.09 30.59 1.77
N THR A 45 -1.40 30.30 1.69
CA THR A 45 -1.91 28.98 1.30
C THR A 45 -1.49 28.62 -0.14
N LEU A 46 -1.57 29.59 -1.06
CA LEU A 46 -1.11 29.41 -2.45
C LEU A 46 0.41 29.17 -2.52
N ASN A 47 1.20 29.93 -1.77
CA ASN A 47 2.65 29.78 -1.78
C ASN A 47 3.10 28.46 -1.14
N LYS A 48 2.43 28.03 -0.06
CA LYS A 48 2.59 26.69 0.51
C LYS A 48 2.25 25.60 -0.52
N ALA A 49 1.13 25.73 -1.22
CA ALA A 49 0.72 24.77 -2.25
C ALA A 49 1.69 24.70 -3.44
N ARG A 50 2.25 25.85 -3.86
CA ARG A 50 3.29 25.95 -4.90
C ARG A 50 4.57 25.24 -4.49
N LEU A 51 5.01 25.41 -3.24
CA LEU A 51 6.16 24.69 -2.70
C LEU A 51 5.89 23.18 -2.74
N CYS A 52 4.76 22.71 -2.21
CA CYS A 52 4.41 21.29 -2.28
C CYS A 52 4.42 20.77 -3.73
N HIS A 53 3.82 21.50 -4.67
CA HIS A 53 3.84 21.12 -6.11
C HIS A 53 5.23 21.09 -6.72
N HIS A 54 6.16 21.93 -6.25
CA HIS A 54 7.53 21.93 -6.74
C HIS A 54 8.33 20.72 -6.23
N TYR A 55 8.16 20.36 -4.96
CA TYR A 55 8.93 19.30 -4.32
C TYR A 55 8.34 17.90 -4.48
N GLU A 56 7.01 17.75 -4.57
CA GLU A 56 6.35 16.45 -4.66
C GLU A 56 6.82 15.60 -5.86
N PRO A 57 7.00 16.13 -7.10
CA PRO A 57 7.53 15.35 -8.21
C PRO A 57 8.97 14.83 -8.00
N ARG A 58 9.76 15.49 -7.14
CA ARG A 58 11.12 15.05 -6.77
C ARG A 58 11.09 13.98 -5.67
N LEU A 59 10.16 14.11 -4.71
CA LEU A 59 10.01 13.17 -3.60
C LEU A 59 9.35 11.86 -4.02
N GLN A 60 8.38 11.92 -4.93
CA GLN A 60 7.55 10.77 -5.27
C GLN A 60 8.34 9.58 -5.82
N PRO A 61 9.28 9.73 -6.76
CA PRO A 61 10.11 8.62 -7.23
C PRO A 61 10.94 7.99 -6.11
N LEU A 62 11.46 8.80 -5.18
CA LEU A 62 12.26 8.31 -4.05
C LEU A 62 11.40 7.51 -3.07
N ARG A 63 10.15 7.93 -2.82
CA ARG A 63 9.18 7.16 -2.02
C ARG A 63 8.85 5.82 -2.67
N VAL A 64 8.62 5.80 -3.98
CA VAL A 64 8.38 4.56 -4.74
C VAL A 64 9.58 3.63 -4.66
N ILE A 65 10.80 4.11 -4.88
CA ILE A 65 12.03 3.30 -4.84
C ILE A 65 12.25 2.72 -3.44
N THR A 66 12.19 3.55 -2.40
CA THR A 66 12.44 3.12 -1.02
C THR A 66 11.39 2.11 -0.56
N TYR A 67 10.10 2.37 -0.84
CA TYR A 67 9.02 1.46 -0.49
C TYR A 67 9.12 0.12 -1.24
N ALA A 68 9.29 0.14 -2.57
CA ALA A 68 9.43 -1.07 -3.37
C ALA A 68 10.66 -1.90 -2.95
N ALA A 69 11.77 -1.23 -2.62
CA ALA A 69 12.97 -1.89 -2.14
C ALA A 69 12.76 -2.57 -0.78
N ALA A 70 12.04 -1.95 0.15
CA ALA A 70 11.68 -2.57 1.43
C ALA A 70 10.85 -3.85 1.24
N GLN A 71 9.88 -3.83 0.31
CA GLN A 71 9.07 -5.00 -0.01
C GLN A 71 9.90 -6.14 -0.63
N LYS A 72 10.89 -5.80 -1.45
CA LYS A 72 11.84 -6.76 -2.04
C LYS A 72 12.85 -7.29 -1.04
N GLU A 73 13.34 -6.45 -0.13
CA GLU A 73 14.21 -6.85 0.99
C GLU A 73 13.53 -7.88 1.88
N SER A 74 12.23 -7.72 2.18
CA SER A 74 11.46 -8.70 2.95
C SER A 74 11.44 -10.08 2.29
N LEU A 75 11.22 -10.15 0.97
CA LEU A 75 11.25 -11.43 0.23
C LEU A 75 12.65 -12.06 0.19
N LEU A 76 13.69 -11.25 -0.07
CA LEU A 76 15.08 -11.72 -0.07
C LEU A 76 15.48 -12.28 1.29
N SER A 77 15.09 -11.59 2.37
CA SER A 77 15.38 -12.02 3.74
C SER A 77 14.72 -13.36 4.06
N LEU A 78 13.43 -13.51 3.70
CA LEU A 78 12.71 -14.78 3.86
C LEU A 78 13.38 -15.93 3.09
N GLN A 79 13.81 -15.68 1.84
CA GLN A 79 14.48 -16.69 1.03
C GLN A 79 15.85 -17.07 1.61
N ILE A 80 16.64 -16.09 2.04
CA ILE A 80 17.95 -16.31 2.67
C ILE A 80 17.77 -17.14 3.95
N GLU A 81 16.87 -16.74 4.83
CA GLU A 81 16.62 -17.43 6.11
C GLU A 81 16.23 -18.90 5.90
N TRP A 82 15.32 -19.15 4.95
CA TRP A 82 14.89 -20.51 4.60
C TRP A 82 16.05 -21.36 4.07
N LEU A 83 16.84 -20.83 3.13
CA LEU A 83 17.96 -21.56 2.53
C LEU A 83 19.09 -21.80 3.55
N GLU A 84 19.36 -20.84 4.43
CA GLU A 84 20.33 -21.00 5.52
C GLU A 84 19.89 -22.09 6.50
N ARG A 85 18.62 -22.08 6.92
CA ARG A 85 18.06 -23.14 7.79
C ARG A 85 18.17 -24.51 7.12
N ARG A 86 17.96 -24.58 5.81
CA ARG A 86 18.15 -25.80 5.02
C ARG A 86 19.62 -26.25 4.99
N VAL A 87 20.58 -25.35 4.78
CA VAL A 87 22.03 -25.67 4.79
C VAL A 87 22.44 -26.21 6.16
N VAL A 88 22.02 -25.55 7.24
CA VAL A 88 22.33 -25.99 8.62
C VAL A 88 21.80 -27.39 8.89
N GLU A 89 20.57 -27.70 8.50
CA GLU A 89 20.01 -29.05 8.65
C GLU A 89 20.75 -30.08 7.76
N GLN A 90 21.16 -29.69 6.54
CA GLN A 90 21.99 -30.53 5.67
C GLN A 90 23.33 -30.87 6.29
N GLU A 91 24.04 -29.89 6.83
CA GLU A 91 25.35 -30.08 7.48
C GLU A 91 25.23 -30.94 8.74
N ARG A 92 24.23 -30.67 9.59
CA ARG A 92 23.97 -31.41 10.82
C ARG A 92 23.81 -32.92 10.58
N ARG A 93 23.19 -33.31 9.46
CA ARG A 93 22.94 -34.72 9.14
C ARG A 93 24.01 -35.37 8.27
N SER A 94 24.69 -34.57 7.45
CA SER A 94 25.83 -35.05 6.65
C SER A 94 26.95 -35.58 7.53
N GLN A 95 27.12 -35.06 8.75
CA GLN A 95 28.05 -35.60 9.77
C GLN A 95 27.73 -37.06 10.17
N GLY A 96 26.50 -37.52 9.99
CA GLY A 96 26.06 -38.90 10.22
C GLY A 96 25.92 -39.74 8.95
N GLY A 97 26.33 -39.23 7.78
CA GLY A 97 26.15 -39.89 6.48
C GLY A 97 24.68 -40.01 6.02
N GLN A 98 23.77 -39.28 6.66
CA GLN A 98 22.35 -39.29 6.32
C GLN A 98 21.99 -38.08 5.47
N PHE A 99 21.31 -38.31 4.35
CA PHE A 99 20.74 -37.25 3.53
C PHE A 99 19.57 -36.58 4.27
N VAL A 100 19.43 -35.26 4.15
CA VAL A 100 18.22 -34.55 4.60
C VAL A 100 17.09 -34.88 3.64
N GLU A 101 16.06 -35.51 4.17
CA GLU A 101 14.84 -35.77 3.43
C GLU A 101 13.90 -34.56 3.56
N MET A 102 13.00 -34.35 2.58
CA MET A 102 11.99 -33.29 2.68
C MET A 102 11.16 -33.36 3.97
N ARG A 103 10.93 -34.58 4.51
CA ARG A 103 10.17 -34.79 5.74
C ARG A 103 10.77 -34.03 6.93
N ASP A 104 12.07 -33.78 6.88
CA ASP A 104 12.83 -33.16 7.96
C ASP A 104 12.69 -31.64 7.95
N MET A 105 12.55 -31.06 6.77
CA MET A 105 12.32 -29.63 6.59
C MET A 105 10.84 -29.26 6.71
N LYS A 106 9.93 -30.25 6.69
CA LYS A 106 8.48 -30.03 6.75
C LYS A 106 8.02 -29.26 8.00
N PRO A 107 8.47 -29.60 9.23
CA PRO A 107 8.06 -28.84 10.42
C PRO A 107 8.49 -27.37 10.37
N ALA A 108 9.70 -27.10 9.86
CA ALA A 108 10.18 -25.73 9.68
C ALA A 108 9.33 -24.97 8.66
N ALA A 109 8.99 -25.59 7.53
CA ALA A 109 8.14 -24.96 6.52
C ALA A 109 6.71 -24.68 7.04
N GLU A 110 6.13 -25.62 7.79
CA GLU A 110 4.82 -25.45 8.43
C GLU A 110 4.82 -24.30 9.45
N GLU A 111 5.94 -24.07 10.15
CA GLU A 111 6.12 -22.94 11.07
C GLU A 111 6.03 -21.58 10.35
N TYR A 112 6.70 -21.41 9.21
CA TYR A 112 6.59 -20.19 8.40
C TYR A 112 5.16 -19.98 7.89
N VAL A 113 4.52 -21.04 7.37
CA VAL A 113 3.14 -20.94 6.86
C VAL A 113 2.17 -20.60 7.98
N LYS A 114 2.33 -21.21 9.17
CA LYS A 114 1.52 -20.89 10.34
C LYS A 114 1.65 -19.42 10.73
N THR A 115 2.86 -18.88 10.72
CA THR A 115 3.12 -17.47 11.04
C THR A 115 2.45 -16.54 10.03
N ALA A 116 2.60 -16.80 8.72
CA ALA A 116 1.93 -16.02 7.69
C ALA A 116 0.40 -16.14 7.75
N TYR A 117 -0.12 -17.32 8.10
CA TYR A 117 -1.55 -17.56 8.29
C TYR A 117 -2.09 -16.80 9.50
N GLN A 118 -1.34 -16.70 10.61
CA GLN A 118 -1.75 -15.89 11.76
C GLN A 118 -1.91 -14.41 11.41
N SER A 119 -1.04 -13.85 10.56
CA SER A 119 -1.22 -12.48 10.05
C SER A 119 -2.52 -12.35 9.25
N LEU A 120 -2.85 -13.36 8.44
CA LEU A 120 -4.10 -13.37 7.67
C LEU A 120 -5.34 -13.47 8.58
N LEU A 121 -5.28 -14.27 9.65
CA LEU A 121 -6.37 -14.34 10.64
C LEU A 121 -6.63 -12.99 11.31
N ARG A 122 -5.59 -12.25 11.70
CA ARG A 122 -5.74 -10.88 12.23
C ARG A 122 -6.38 -9.93 11.22
N CYS A 123 -6.02 -10.06 9.95
CA CYS A 123 -6.67 -9.27 8.91
C CYS A 123 -8.17 -9.62 8.77
N TYR A 124 -8.55 -10.89 8.94
CA TYR A 124 -9.97 -11.28 8.98
C TYR A 124 -10.70 -10.69 10.19
N GLU A 125 -10.04 -10.54 11.34
CA GLU A 125 -10.59 -9.83 12.51
C GLU A 125 -10.89 -8.37 12.13
N HIS A 126 -9.94 -7.65 11.52
CA HIS A 126 -10.16 -6.26 11.07
C HIS A 126 -11.32 -6.14 10.05
N ILE A 127 -11.46 -7.10 9.13
CA ILE A 127 -12.58 -7.14 8.19
C ILE A 127 -13.91 -7.33 8.95
N SER A 128 -13.93 -8.25 9.92
CA SER A 128 -15.13 -8.52 10.72
C SER A 128 -15.52 -7.35 11.63
N GLU A 129 -14.55 -6.55 12.08
CA GLU A 129 -14.73 -5.38 12.95
C GLU A 129 -14.94 -4.08 12.17
N CYS A 130 -14.94 -4.12 10.84
CA CYS A 130 -15.11 -2.94 10.01
C CYS A 130 -16.47 -2.24 10.28
N PRO A 131 -16.51 -0.92 10.52
CA PRO A 131 -17.77 -0.22 10.77
C PRO A 131 -18.72 -0.26 9.57
N GLU A 132 -20.01 -0.50 9.83
CA GLU A 132 -21.07 -0.53 8.81
C GLU A 132 -21.20 0.81 8.08
N ASP A 133 -21.14 1.94 8.81
CA ASP A 133 -21.20 3.28 8.22
C ASP A 133 -20.09 3.51 7.18
N ALA A 134 -18.90 2.97 7.44
CA ALA A 134 -17.77 3.10 6.52
C ALA A 134 -18.00 2.29 5.23
N LEU A 135 -18.60 1.11 5.33
CA LEU A 135 -19.00 0.31 4.15
C LEU A 135 -20.10 1.02 3.35
N HIS A 136 -21.08 1.62 4.04
CA HIS A 136 -22.13 2.38 3.39
C HIS A 136 -21.54 3.56 2.59
N VAL A 137 -20.60 4.31 3.16
CA VAL A 137 -19.95 5.43 2.46
C VAL A 137 -19.23 4.97 1.19
N VAL A 138 -18.40 3.93 1.28
CA VAL A 138 -17.58 3.47 0.14
C VAL A 138 -18.44 2.85 -0.96
N SER A 139 -19.46 2.07 -0.60
CA SER A 139 -20.35 1.46 -1.59
C SER A 139 -21.11 2.48 -2.43
N HIS A 140 -21.31 3.71 -1.95
CA HIS A 140 -21.99 4.79 -2.66
C HIS A 140 -21.06 5.78 -3.37
N TYR A 141 -19.76 5.46 -3.52
CA TYR A 141 -18.86 6.29 -4.31
C TYR A 141 -19.31 6.36 -5.76
N ALA A 142 -19.73 7.56 -6.18
CA ALA A 142 -20.03 7.87 -7.58
C ALA A 142 -18.75 7.97 -8.43
N CYS A 143 -17.66 8.44 -7.84
CA CYS A 143 -16.34 8.55 -8.45
C CYS A 143 -15.29 8.07 -7.42
N PRO A 144 -15.05 6.76 -7.32
CA PRO A 144 -14.07 6.21 -6.39
C PRO A 144 -12.64 6.64 -6.77
N PRO A 145 -11.73 6.83 -5.80
CA PRO A 145 -10.31 7.05 -6.08
C PRO A 145 -9.69 5.86 -6.83
N ASP A 146 -8.71 6.13 -7.70
CA ASP A 146 -8.03 5.12 -8.51
C ASP A 146 -7.44 3.99 -7.65
N GLU A 147 -6.92 4.32 -6.48
CA GLU A 147 -6.37 3.33 -5.55
C GLU A 147 -7.44 2.39 -4.99
N ALA A 148 -8.66 2.87 -4.76
CA ALA A 148 -9.77 2.04 -4.32
C ALA A 148 -10.23 1.08 -5.43
N ILE A 149 -10.29 1.57 -6.67
CA ILE A 149 -10.59 0.75 -7.86
C ILE A 149 -9.54 -0.35 -8.00
N ALA A 150 -8.26 0.02 -8.08
CA ALA A 150 -7.15 -0.93 -8.26
C ALA A 150 -7.09 -1.97 -7.13
N THR A 151 -7.38 -1.57 -5.89
CA THR A 151 -7.44 -2.48 -4.74
C THR A 151 -8.55 -3.52 -4.93
N MET A 152 -9.76 -3.08 -5.24
CA MET A 152 -10.90 -3.98 -5.36
C MET A 152 -10.83 -4.88 -6.60
N GLU A 153 -10.34 -4.37 -7.73
CA GLU A 153 -10.08 -5.18 -8.92
C GLU A 153 -9.09 -6.31 -8.61
N LEU A 154 -8.00 -6.01 -7.90
CA LEU A 154 -7.03 -7.03 -7.53
C LEU A 154 -7.60 -8.02 -6.49
N VAL A 155 -8.42 -7.57 -5.56
CA VAL A 155 -9.14 -8.46 -4.63
C VAL A 155 -10.00 -9.47 -5.41
N MET A 156 -10.76 -9.00 -6.39
CA MET A 156 -11.60 -9.85 -7.23
C MET A 156 -10.77 -10.86 -8.05
N LYS A 157 -9.70 -10.40 -8.70
CA LYS A 157 -8.77 -11.27 -9.44
C LYS A 157 -8.13 -12.34 -8.55
N VAL A 158 -7.65 -11.96 -7.36
CA VAL A 158 -7.02 -12.90 -6.41
C VAL A 158 -8.01 -13.96 -5.94
N ARG A 159 -9.29 -13.58 -5.81
CA ARG A 159 -10.36 -14.51 -5.49
C ARG A 159 -10.78 -15.43 -6.64
N GLY A 160 -10.28 -15.18 -7.85
CA GLY A 160 -10.55 -15.98 -9.04
C GLY A 160 -11.81 -15.59 -9.79
N GLU A 161 -12.29 -14.35 -9.62
CA GLU A 161 -13.35 -13.81 -10.49
C GLU A 161 -12.77 -13.55 -11.91
N ASP A 162 -13.62 -13.53 -12.94
CA ASP A 162 -13.18 -13.27 -14.32
C ASP A 162 -12.65 -11.82 -14.43
N PRO A 163 -11.49 -11.57 -15.08
CA PRO A 163 -10.98 -10.23 -15.32
C PRO A 163 -12.00 -9.27 -15.97
N ALA A 164 -12.91 -9.76 -16.80
CA ALA A 164 -13.96 -8.94 -17.41
C ALA A 164 -15.01 -8.44 -16.39
N ASP A 165 -15.21 -9.19 -15.31
CA ASP A 165 -16.17 -8.88 -14.25
C ASP A 165 -15.55 -8.05 -13.11
N CYS A 166 -14.22 -7.90 -13.10
CA CYS A 166 -13.46 -7.12 -12.13
C CYS A 166 -13.67 -5.62 -12.35
N THR A 167 -14.87 -5.14 -12.02
CA THR A 167 -15.31 -3.75 -12.16
C THR A 167 -15.64 -3.14 -10.80
N TRP A 168 -15.62 -1.81 -10.71
CA TRP A 168 -16.05 -1.12 -9.49
C TRP A 168 -17.50 -1.46 -9.11
N THR A 169 -18.41 -1.53 -10.09
CA THR A 169 -19.82 -1.87 -9.84
C THR A 169 -19.97 -3.26 -9.23
N ALA A 170 -19.21 -4.25 -9.70
CA ALA A 170 -19.20 -5.57 -9.08
C ALA A 170 -18.55 -5.54 -7.68
N SER A 171 -17.54 -4.70 -7.48
CA SER A 171 -16.88 -4.48 -6.19
C SER A 171 -17.83 -3.90 -5.13
N GLN A 172 -18.81 -3.08 -5.52
CA GLN A 172 -19.84 -2.56 -4.60
C GLN A 172 -20.67 -3.68 -3.96
N VAL A 173 -20.89 -4.79 -4.67
CA VAL A 173 -21.56 -5.98 -4.11
C VAL A 173 -20.70 -6.63 -3.04
N LEU A 174 -19.38 -6.68 -3.24
CA LEU A 174 -18.43 -7.22 -2.25
C LEU A 174 -18.34 -6.34 -1.00
N LEU A 175 -18.55 -5.04 -1.17
CA LEU A 175 -18.58 -4.05 -0.09
C LEU A 175 -19.96 -3.93 0.58
N SER A 176 -20.95 -4.74 0.16
CA SER A 176 -22.21 -4.85 0.89
C SER A 176 -21.98 -5.49 2.26
N TYR A 177 -22.71 -5.03 3.28
CA TYR A 177 -22.54 -5.49 4.66
C TYR A 177 -22.53 -7.02 4.78
N THR A 178 -23.56 -7.68 4.24
CA THR A 178 -23.70 -9.14 4.29
C THR A 178 -22.53 -9.83 3.60
N TYR A 179 -22.08 -9.32 2.44
CA TYR A 179 -20.95 -9.95 1.76
C TYR A 179 -19.66 -9.79 2.54
N PHE A 180 -19.37 -8.55 2.96
CA PHE A 180 -18.11 -8.17 3.57
C PHE A 180 -17.88 -8.88 4.91
N HIS A 181 -18.89 -8.93 5.78
CA HIS A 181 -18.79 -9.56 7.09
C HIS A 181 -19.00 -11.08 7.06
N ASP A 182 -20.02 -11.57 6.34
CA ASP A 182 -20.43 -12.98 6.47
C ASP A 182 -19.74 -13.90 5.46
N PHE A 183 -19.53 -13.42 4.23
CA PHE A 183 -19.11 -14.28 3.12
C PHE A 183 -17.64 -14.14 2.74
N PHE A 184 -17.05 -12.96 2.90
CA PHE A 184 -15.71 -12.66 2.41
C PHE A 184 -14.65 -13.61 2.96
N VAL A 185 -14.63 -13.80 4.29
CA VAL A 185 -13.65 -14.66 4.98
C VAL A 185 -13.81 -16.11 4.52
N THR A 186 -15.05 -16.61 4.48
CA THR A 186 -15.33 -18.00 4.10
C THR A 186 -14.93 -18.29 2.64
N ARG A 187 -15.22 -17.35 1.72
CA ARG A 187 -14.77 -17.42 0.31
C ARG A 187 -13.24 -17.38 0.21
N SER A 188 -12.60 -16.50 0.97
CA SER A 188 -11.14 -16.37 1.00
C SER A 188 -10.46 -17.63 1.53
N GLU A 189 -10.99 -18.28 2.58
CA GLU A 189 -10.47 -19.58 3.02
C GLU A 189 -10.65 -20.68 1.97
N SER A 190 -11.75 -20.66 1.23
CA SER A 190 -11.97 -21.62 0.14
C SER A 190 -10.91 -21.50 -0.94
N LEU A 191 -10.49 -20.26 -1.28
CA LEU A 191 -9.37 -20.00 -2.18
C LEU A 191 -8.08 -20.66 -1.68
N LEU A 192 -7.71 -20.43 -0.42
CA LEU A 192 -6.47 -20.98 0.16
C LEU A 192 -6.44 -22.52 0.15
N LYS A 193 -7.61 -23.14 0.29
CA LYS A 193 -7.79 -24.60 0.26
C LYS A 193 -7.72 -25.15 -1.17
N ARG A 194 -8.20 -24.40 -2.17
CA ARG A 194 -8.24 -24.83 -3.59
C ARG A 194 -6.93 -24.60 -4.32
N SER A 195 -6.23 -23.50 -4.00
CA SER A 195 -5.05 -23.05 -4.73
C SER A 195 -3.79 -23.19 -3.87
N GLU A 196 -2.97 -24.20 -4.17
CA GLU A 196 -1.66 -24.36 -3.52
C GLU A 196 -0.72 -23.19 -3.85
N VAL A 197 -0.71 -22.74 -5.11
CA VAL A 197 0.10 -21.62 -5.60
C VAL A 197 -0.76 -20.75 -6.51
N LEU A 198 -0.57 -19.43 -6.48
CA LEU A 198 -1.20 -18.52 -7.45
C LEU A 198 -0.44 -18.56 -8.78
N SER A 199 -1.10 -18.15 -9.88
CA SER A 199 -0.43 -18.06 -11.17
C SER A 199 0.69 -17.01 -11.14
N ASP A 200 1.74 -17.21 -11.94
CA ASP A 200 2.88 -16.29 -12.02
C ASP A 200 2.45 -14.85 -12.35
N VAL A 201 1.46 -14.71 -13.23
CA VAL A 201 0.89 -13.42 -13.64
C VAL A 201 0.26 -12.73 -12.43
N LEU A 202 -0.62 -13.44 -11.71
CA LEU A 202 -1.31 -12.89 -10.55
C LEU A 202 -0.35 -12.60 -9.40
N MET A 203 0.65 -13.47 -9.16
CA MET A 203 1.71 -13.20 -8.19
C MET A 203 2.50 -11.94 -8.57
N SER A 204 2.85 -11.75 -9.84
CA SER A 204 3.56 -10.55 -10.29
C SER A 204 2.71 -9.29 -10.19
N GLU A 205 1.41 -9.35 -10.50
CA GLU A 205 0.47 -8.24 -10.26
C GLU A 205 0.40 -7.89 -8.77
N LEU A 206 0.29 -8.89 -7.90
CA LEU A 206 0.22 -8.71 -6.46
C LEU A 206 1.52 -8.15 -5.86
N GLU A 207 2.67 -8.62 -6.33
CA GLU A 207 3.98 -8.05 -5.99
C GLU A 207 4.10 -6.59 -6.41
N GLY A 208 3.68 -6.26 -7.64
CA GLY A 208 3.70 -4.89 -8.17
C GLY A 208 2.78 -3.96 -7.39
N PHE A 209 1.56 -4.40 -7.09
CA PHE A 209 0.59 -3.66 -6.28
C PHE A 209 1.16 -3.36 -4.90
N CYS A 210 1.63 -4.37 -4.18
CA CYS A 210 2.16 -4.18 -2.84
C CYS A 210 3.52 -3.47 -2.80
N ALA A 211 4.19 -3.29 -3.94
CA ALA A 211 5.42 -2.50 -4.07
C ALA A 211 5.15 -1.01 -4.37
N ASN A 212 3.90 -0.62 -4.63
CA ASN A 212 3.52 0.77 -4.84
C ASN A 212 3.15 1.45 -3.50
N PRO A 213 3.77 2.58 -3.12
CA PRO A 213 3.46 3.28 -1.87
C PRO A 213 2.00 3.78 -1.78
N HIS A 214 1.34 4.06 -2.90
CA HIS A 214 -0.08 4.42 -2.94
C HIS A 214 -1.00 3.28 -2.47
N HIS A 215 -0.54 2.04 -2.60
CA HIS A 215 -1.24 0.84 -2.13
C HIS A 215 -0.64 0.29 -0.84
N SER A 216 0.10 1.13 -0.10
CA SER A 216 0.46 0.80 1.27
C SER A 216 -0.80 0.72 2.14
N VAL A 217 -0.82 -0.21 3.08
CA VAL A 217 -1.97 -0.41 3.99
C VAL A 217 -2.39 0.90 4.65
N GLN A 218 -1.43 1.70 5.13
CA GLN A 218 -1.71 3.00 5.72
C GLN A 218 -2.32 4.01 4.73
N ALA A 219 -1.84 4.07 3.49
CA ALA A 219 -2.41 4.96 2.47
C ALA A 219 -3.85 4.57 2.15
N LEU A 220 -4.14 3.27 2.06
CA LEU A 220 -5.49 2.76 1.79
C LEU A 220 -6.45 3.03 2.96
N TYR A 221 -6.00 2.90 4.22
CA TYR A 221 -6.81 3.28 5.38
C TYR A 221 -7.12 4.79 5.43
N ARG A 222 -6.29 5.65 4.83
CA ARG A 222 -6.59 7.09 4.70
C ARG A 222 -7.69 7.37 3.69
N ILE A 223 -7.90 6.48 2.71
CA ILE A 223 -9.00 6.57 1.76
C ILE A 223 -10.29 6.17 2.46
N SER A 224 -10.32 4.96 3.01
CA SER A 224 -11.43 4.47 3.83
C SER A 224 -11.07 3.20 4.58
N THR A 225 -11.76 2.92 5.69
CA THR A 225 -11.54 1.71 6.49
C THR A 225 -11.72 0.42 5.68
N PRO A 226 -12.81 0.21 4.91
CA PRO A 226 -12.99 -1.02 4.14
C PRO A 226 -11.89 -1.26 3.10
N ILE A 227 -11.46 -0.20 2.40
CA ILE A 227 -10.39 -0.30 1.39
C ILE A 227 -9.04 -0.59 2.07
N GLY A 228 -8.78 0.00 3.24
CA GLY A 228 -7.65 -0.34 4.10
C GLY A 228 -7.61 -1.82 4.48
N CYS A 229 -8.73 -2.38 4.94
CA CYS A 229 -8.84 -3.81 5.29
C CYS A 229 -8.60 -4.72 4.08
N MET A 230 -9.14 -4.37 2.90
CA MET A 230 -8.92 -5.12 1.66
C MET A 230 -7.47 -5.04 1.18
N GLY A 231 -6.83 -3.88 1.31
CA GLY A 231 -5.40 -3.71 1.06
C GLY A 231 -4.55 -4.57 1.99
N GLU A 232 -4.84 -4.53 3.29
CA GLU A 232 -4.17 -5.37 4.29
C GLU A 232 -4.30 -6.86 3.95
N TRP A 233 -5.48 -7.30 3.53
CA TRP A 233 -5.73 -8.66 3.09
C TRP A 233 -4.84 -9.04 1.90
N LEU A 234 -4.73 -8.20 0.88
CA LEU A 234 -3.85 -8.44 -0.27
C LEU A 234 -2.38 -8.60 0.16
N HIS A 235 -1.89 -7.75 1.08
CA HIS A 235 -0.54 -7.87 1.63
C HIS A 235 -0.35 -9.18 2.42
N CYS A 236 -1.34 -9.60 3.21
CA CYS A 236 -1.32 -10.87 3.95
C CYS A 236 -1.35 -12.08 3.00
N ILE A 237 -2.19 -12.06 1.97
CA ILE A 237 -2.27 -13.11 0.95
C ILE A 237 -0.95 -13.22 0.19
N ARG A 238 -0.36 -12.09 -0.23
CA ARG A 238 0.96 -12.05 -0.85
C ARG A 238 2.00 -12.72 0.03
N ASN A 239 2.07 -12.35 1.30
CA ASN A 239 3.05 -12.90 2.24
C ASN A 239 2.84 -14.41 2.46
N TYR A 240 1.59 -14.86 2.56
CA TYR A 240 1.24 -16.27 2.65
C TYR A 240 1.73 -17.06 1.43
N TYR A 241 1.48 -16.57 0.21
CA TYR A 241 1.96 -17.23 -1.01
C TYR A 241 3.47 -17.09 -1.23
N ARG A 242 4.11 -15.99 -0.81
CA ARG A 242 5.58 -15.88 -0.78
C ARG A 242 6.21 -17.01 0.04
N VAL A 243 5.68 -17.28 1.24
CA VAL A 243 6.14 -18.39 2.07
C VAL A 243 5.94 -19.73 1.35
N LYS A 244 4.76 -19.96 0.77
CA LYS A 244 4.49 -21.19 0.00
C LYS A 244 5.44 -21.37 -1.18
N LEU A 245 5.77 -20.30 -1.90
CA LEU A 245 6.73 -20.35 -3.01
C LEU A 245 8.13 -20.68 -2.52
N VAL A 246 8.61 -20.02 -1.47
CA VAL A 246 9.95 -20.24 -0.90
C VAL A 246 10.09 -21.67 -0.35
N THR A 247 9.03 -22.18 0.25
CA THR A 247 8.97 -23.54 0.84
C THR A 247 8.38 -24.60 -0.10
N ALA A 248 8.08 -24.24 -1.36
CA ALA A 248 7.42 -25.10 -2.34
C ALA A 248 8.04 -26.50 -2.48
N PRO A 249 9.39 -26.66 -2.47
CA PRO A 249 10.02 -27.97 -2.59
C PRO A 249 9.70 -28.93 -1.44
N VAL A 250 9.14 -28.44 -0.33
CA VAL A 250 8.84 -29.20 0.88
C VAL A 250 7.34 -29.33 1.11
N LEU A 251 6.57 -28.26 0.88
CA LEU A 251 5.15 -28.21 1.26
C LEU A 251 4.17 -28.64 0.17
N LEU A 252 4.53 -28.55 -1.11
CA LEU A 252 3.59 -28.91 -2.16
C LEU A 252 3.32 -30.42 -2.17
N SER A 253 2.04 -30.79 -2.29
CA SER A 253 1.58 -32.18 -2.24
C SER A 253 2.27 -32.99 -3.33
N ARG A 254 2.75 -34.22 -3.07
CA ARG A 254 3.49 -35.02 -4.08
C ARG A 254 2.57 -35.65 -5.13
N ASN A 255 2.08 -34.84 -6.07
CA ASN A 255 1.34 -35.27 -7.25
C ASN A 255 2.23 -35.15 -8.51
N ALA A 256 1.80 -35.73 -9.64
CA ALA A 256 2.58 -35.69 -10.90
C ALA A 256 2.87 -34.26 -11.37
N ASP A 257 1.94 -33.32 -11.15
CA ASP A 257 2.08 -31.91 -11.54
C ASP A 257 2.99 -31.10 -10.61
N THR A 258 3.28 -31.62 -9.42
CA THR A 258 3.97 -30.88 -8.35
C THR A 258 5.39 -30.51 -8.72
N ARG A 259 6.07 -31.38 -9.46
CA ARG A 259 7.42 -31.10 -9.95
C ARG A 259 7.41 -29.84 -10.81
N ARG A 260 6.50 -29.79 -11.79
CA ARG A 260 6.36 -28.64 -12.70
C ARG A 260 6.01 -27.36 -11.93
N ILE A 261 5.07 -27.45 -10.98
CA ILE A 261 4.68 -26.31 -10.14
C ILE A 261 5.86 -25.84 -9.27
N THR A 262 6.64 -26.75 -8.71
CA THR A 262 7.83 -26.41 -7.90
C THR A 262 8.91 -25.74 -8.74
N GLU A 263 9.21 -26.28 -9.93
CA GLU A 263 10.16 -25.70 -10.88
C GLU A 263 9.69 -24.32 -11.34
N GLN A 264 8.40 -24.15 -11.62
CA GLN A 264 7.80 -22.86 -11.96
C GLN A 264 7.90 -21.85 -10.80
N ALA A 265 7.56 -22.27 -9.58
CA ALA A 265 7.69 -21.44 -8.38
C ALA A 265 9.14 -20.97 -8.15
N GLN A 266 10.11 -21.87 -8.30
CA GLN A 266 11.53 -21.55 -8.20
C GLN A 266 11.99 -20.61 -9.31
N ALA A 267 11.54 -20.84 -10.56
CA ALA A 267 11.86 -19.98 -11.69
C ALA A 267 11.32 -18.56 -11.49
N TRP A 268 10.07 -18.44 -11.01
CA TRP A 268 9.46 -17.16 -10.68
C TRP A 268 10.20 -16.45 -9.54
N LEU A 269 10.55 -17.18 -8.46
CA LEU A 269 11.33 -16.63 -7.35
C LEU A 269 12.68 -16.10 -7.83
N ASN A 270 13.42 -16.89 -8.62
CA ASN A 270 14.71 -16.46 -9.15
C ASN A 270 14.57 -15.23 -10.05
N MET A 271 13.53 -15.19 -10.89
CA MET A 271 13.23 -14.03 -11.73
C MET A 271 12.97 -12.76 -10.90
N ILE A 272 12.18 -12.84 -9.83
CA ILE A 272 11.81 -11.65 -9.04
C ILE A 272 12.94 -11.20 -8.11
N THR A 273 13.72 -12.12 -7.54
CA THR A 273 14.77 -11.80 -6.56
C THR A 273 16.10 -11.47 -7.22
N LEU A 274 16.62 -12.37 -8.07
CA LEU A 274 17.90 -12.21 -8.76
C LEU A 274 17.79 -11.33 -10.02
N GLY A 275 16.57 -11.14 -10.53
CA GLY A 275 16.31 -10.43 -11.78
C GLY A 275 16.52 -11.35 -12.98
N LYS A 276 16.11 -10.88 -14.17
CA LYS A 276 16.58 -11.49 -15.43
C LYS A 276 18.09 -11.29 -15.45
N GLN A 277 18.87 -12.31 -15.09
CA GLN A 277 20.29 -12.33 -15.41
C GLN A 277 20.37 -12.13 -16.92
N GLN A 278 20.72 -10.92 -17.37
CA GLN A 278 21.20 -10.73 -18.72
C GLN A 278 22.41 -11.65 -18.82
N GLN A 279 22.23 -12.81 -19.45
CA GLN A 279 23.33 -13.70 -19.72
C GLN A 279 24.38 -12.88 -20.48
N PRO A 280 25.59 -12.69 -19.94
CA PRO A 280 26.64 -11.92 -20.61
C PRO A 280 27.07 -12.55 -21.96
N SER A 281 26.52 -13.71 -22.31
CA SER A 281 26.81 -14.51 -23.50
C SER A 281 26.37 -13.88 -24.84
N GLN A 282 25.45 -12.91 -24.86
CA GLN A 282 25.01 -12.30 -26.13
C GLN A 282 25.81 -11.06 -26.56
N GLN A 283 26.48 -10.36 -25.65
CA GLN A 283 27.35 -9.24 -26.05
C GLN A 283 28.70 -9.72 -26.63
N GLN A 284 29.21 -10.89 -26.24
CA GLN A 284 30.44 -11.43 -26.83
C GLN A 284 30.26 -12.10 -28.20
N GLN A 285 29.04 -12.53 -28.57
CA GLN A 285 28.79 -13.08 -29.90
C GLN A 285 28.43 -12.01 -30.94
N GLN A 286 27.98 -10.82 -30.54
CA GLN A 286 27.67 -9.74 -31.48
C GLN A 286 28.90 -8.93 -31.92
N GLU A 287 30.02 -9.01 -31.18
CA GLU A 287 31.32 -8.49 -31.64
C GLU A 287 32.12 -9.49 -32.50
N GLN A 288 31.72 -10.77 -32.56
CA GLN A 288 32.40 -11.79 -33.37
C GLN A 288 31.63 -12.22 -34.63
N SER A 289 30.36 -11.79 -34.83
CA SER A 289 29.58 -12.15 -36.02
C SER A 289 29.64 -11.14 -37.17
N ALA A 290 30.40 -10.04 -37.04
CA ALA A 290 30.62 -9.08 -38.14
C ALA A 290 31.70 -9.52 -39.16
N GLY A 291 31.98 -10.82 -39.27
CA GLY A 291 33.04 -11.31 -40.15
C GLY A 291 33.01 -12.81 -40.43
N SER A 292 31.92 -13.35 -41.00
CA SER A 292 32.02 -14.53 -41.87
C SER A 292 30.72 -14.77 -42.67
N ASP A 293 30.61 -14.10 -43.80
CA ASP A 293 29.76 -14.55 -44.90
C ASP A 293 30.57 -15.52 -45.78
N ALA A 294 30.22 -16.81 -45.79
CA ALA A 294 30.38 -17.68 -46.96
C ALA A 294 29.70 -19.06 -46.78
N ALA A 295 28.73 -19.31 -47.66
CA ALA A 295 28.38 -20.60 -48.27
C ALA A 295 27.62 -21.67 -47.44
N SER A 296 26.33 -21.78 -47.74
CA SER A 296 25.56 -23.05 -47.83
C SER A 296 26.09 -23.93 -49.00
N PRO A 297 25.56 -25.15 -49.34
CA PRO A 297 24.36 -25.87 -48.87
C PRO A 297 24.50 -27.42 -48.76
N SER A 298 23.40 -28.11 -48.39
CA SER A 298 22.85 -29.38 -48.96
C SER A 298 22.32 -30.35 -47.88
N THR A 299 21.00 -30.60 -47.76
CA THR A 299 20.19 -31.67 -48.40
C THR A 299 20.75 -33.10 -48.32
N SER A 300 20.15 -33.94 -47.47
CA SER A 300 19.73 -35.31 -47.83
C SER A 300 18.92 -35.99 -46.72
N SER A 301 17.68 -36.39 -47.06
CA SER A 301 16.87 -37.40 -46.37
C SER A 301 17.50 -38.80 -46.48
N PRO A 302 17.19 -39.70 -45.53
CA PRO A 302 16.69 -41.03 -45.94
C PRO A 302 15.53 -41.48 -45.03
N SER A 303 14.40 -41.90 -45.60
CA SER A 303 14.11 -43.26 -46.08
C SER A 303 13.37 -44.07 -45.00
N GLN A 304 12.08 -44.23 -45.25
CA GLN A 304 11.17 -45.15 -44.59
C GLN A 304 11.64 -46.60 -44.78
N ALA A 305 11.62 -47.38 -43.70
CA ALA A 305 11.63 -48.84 -43.76
C ALA A 305 10.65 -49.36 -42.71
N ALA A 306 9.61 -50.04 -43.20
CA ALA A 306 8.68 -50.84 -42.41
C ALA A 306 9.33 -52.20 -42.04
N PRO A 307 8.91 -52.80 -40.93
CA PRO A 307 8.63 -54.24 -40.91
C PRO A 307 7.24 -54.49 -40.29
N LEU A 308 6.33 -55.17 -41.01
CA LEU A 308 6.12 -56.63 -40.96
C LEU A 308 5.78 -57.13 -39.55
N ALA A 309 4.48 -57.36 -39.38
CA ALA A 309 3.86 -58.02 -38.25
C ALA A 309 4.33 -59.48 -38.15
N ASP A 310 4.78 -59.86 -36.96
CA ASP A 310 4.94 -61.26 -36.58
C ASP A 310 4.16 -61.46 -35.27
N THR A 311 3.07 -62.20 -35.39
CA THR A 311 2.19 -62.65 -34.31
C THR A 311 2.84 -63.83 -33.61
N VAL A 312 3.37 -63.60 -32.40
CA VAL A 312 3.86 -64.67 -31.52
C VAL A 312 3.24 -64.49 -30.13
N GLU A 313 2.47 -65.51 -29.77
CA GLU A 313 2.01 -65.99 -28.47
C GLU A 313 2.19 -65.07 -27.24
N ALA A 314 1.09 -64.42 -26.87
CA ALA A 314 0.90 -63.71 -25.63
C ALA A 314 0.46 -64.70 -24.54
N GLU A 315 1.36 -65.07 -23.62
CA GLU A 315 0.98 -65.57 -22.29
C GLU A 315 2.07 -65.42 -21.20
N ASP A 316 3.27 -64.89 -21.51
CA ASP A 316 4.37 -64.67 -20.53
C ASP A 316 4.78 -63.18 -20.30
N ASP A 317 4.10 -62.22 -20.94
CA ASP A 317 4.47 -60.78 -20.93
C ASP A 317 3.95 -59.97 -19.72
N ALA A 318 3.13 -60.58 -18.86
CA ALA A 318 2.53 -59.86 -17.73
C ALA A 318 3.56 -59.50 -16.64
N GLU A 319 4.49 -60.41 -16.32
CA GLU A 319 5.50 -60.18 -15.27
C GLU A 319 6.56 -59.15 -15.69
N GLY A 320 6.90 -59.10 -16.99
CA GLY A 320 7.82 -58.10 -17.54
C GLY A 320 7.25 -56.68 -17.53
N ALA A 321 5.94 -56.54 -17.77
CA ALA A 321 5.24 -55.26 -17.70
C ALA A 321 5.16 -54.73 -16.25
N GLU A 322 4.91 -55.59 -15.26
CA GLU A 322 4.90 -55.22 -13.85
C GLU A 322 6.28 -54.79 -13.35
N LEU A 323 7.35 -55.51 -13.71
CA LEU A 323 8.72 -55.14 -13.36
C LEU A 323 9.14 -53.81 -14.02
N GLY A 324 8.74 -53.60 -15.28
CA GLY A 324 8.95 -52.33 -15.98
C GLY A 324 8.24 -51.14 -15.30
N ALA A 325 7.01 -51.34 -14.83
CA ALA A 325 6.26 -50.35 -14.05
C ALA A 325 6.93 -50.07 -12.69
N LEU A 326 7.44 -51.10 -12.01
CA LEU A 326 8.19 -50.99 -10.74
C LEU A 326 9.53 -50.24 -10.92
N ILE A 327 10.26 -50.51 -12.00
CA ILE A 327 11.51 -49.81 -12.32
C ILE A 327 11.22 -48.35 -12.70
N SER A 328 10.16 -48.10 -13.47
CA SER A 328 9.73 -46.74 -13.83
C SER A 328 9.30 -45.93 -12.60
N THR A 329 8.54 -46.54 -11.67
CA THR A 329 8.16 -45.90 -10.40
C THR A 329 9.37 -45.66 -9.49
N TYR A 330 10.33 -46.59 -9.44
CA TYR A 330 11.59 -46.40 -8.73
C TYR A 330 12.43 -45.25 -9.32
N HIS A 331 12.60 -45.20 -10.64
CA HIS A 331 13.32 -44.10 -11.30
C HIS A 331 12.61 -42.76 -11.12
N THR A 332 11.28 -42.73 -11.17
CA THR A 332 10.48 -41.54 -10.89
C THR A 332 10.65 -41.11 -9.44
N SER A 333 10.62 -42.04 -8.49
CA SER A 333 10.87 -41.78 -7.06
C SER A 333 12.29 -41.26 -6.82
N LYS A 334 13.30 -41.88 -7.44
CA LYS A 334 14.70 -41.46 -7.36
C LYS A 334 14.94 -40.08 -7.98
N ALA A 335 14.34 -39.80 -9.14
CA ALA A 335 14.39 -38.47 -9.76
C ALA A 335 13.72 -37.42 -8.86
N ASN A 336 12.58 -37.74 -8.26
CA ASN A 336 11.88 -36.87 -7.30
C ASN A 336 12.73 -36.57 -6.04
N LEU A 337 13.52 -37.55 -5.56
CA LEU A 337 14.48 -37.36 -4.48
C LEU A 337 15.69 -36.52 -4.92
N GLN A 338 16.16 -36.66 -6.16
CA GLN A 338 17.31 -35.91 -6.68
C GLN A 338 17.00 -34.43 -6.98
N ILE A 339 15.79 -34.10 -7.45
CA ILE A 339 15.37 -32.72 -7.71
C ILE A 339 15.37 -31.89 -6.41
N THR A 340 15.10 -32.54 -5.28
CA THR A 340 15.08 -31.89 -3.96
C THR A 340 16.44 -31.92 -3.27
N ALA A 341 17.34 -32.83 -3.63
CA ALA A 341 18.68 -32.93 -3.10
C ALA A 341 19.69 -32.07 -3.90
N GLN A 342 19.41 -30.77 -4.05
CA GLN A 342 20.47 -29.84 -4.46
C GLN A 342 21.62 -29.92 -3.45
N PRO A 343 22.88 -30.01 -3.92
CA PRO A 343 24.05 -29.99 -3.05
C PRO A 343 24.04 -28.77 -2.13
N ALA A 344 24.58 -28.93 -0.93
CA ALA A 344 24.73 -27.82 0.03
C ALA A 344 25.53 -26.66 -0.58
N GLU A 345 26.53 -26.96 -1.41
CA GLU A 345 27.35 -25.97 -2.15
C GLU A 345 26.49 -25.08 -3.06
N VAL A 346 25.62 -25.66 -3.89
CA VAL A 346 24.74 -24.89 -4.80
C VAL A 346 23.77 -24.00 -4.00
N THR A 347 23.30 -24.51 -2.86
CA THR A 347 22.41 -23.76 -1.96
C THR A 347 23.17 -22.59 -1.31
N ALA A 348 24.41 -22.82 -0.86
CA ALA A 348 25.28 -21.81 -0.27
C ALA A 348 25.66 -20.71 -1.29
N ASP A 349 25.96 -21.09 -2.53
CA ASP A 349 26.23 -20.15 -3.61
C ASP A 349 25.00 -19.25 -3.88
N THR A 350 23.81 -19.84 -3.89
CA THR A 350 22.55 -19.10 -4.05
C THR A 350 22.33 -18.12 -2.89
N VAL A 351 22.58 -18.55 -1.64
CA VAL A 351 22.52 -17.66 -0.46
C VAL A 351 23.51 -16.50 -0.59
N GLN A 352 24.73 -16.75 -1.04
CA GLN A 352 25.73 -15.71 -1.25
C GLN A 352 25.29 -14.70 -2.33
N GLN A 353 24.70 -15.17 -3.44
CA GLN A 353 24.14 -14.30 -4.48
C GLN A 353 22.99 -13.44 -3.94
N LEU A 354 22.08 -14.02 -3.16
CA LEU A 354 20.97 -13.30 -2.54
C LEU A 354 21.44 -12.27 -1.52
N ARG A 355 22.45 -12.59 -0.70
CA ARG A 355 23.08 -11.65 0.26
C ARG A 355 23.74 -10.47 -0.45
N HIS A 356 24.48 -10.73 -1.54
CA HIS A 356 25.05 -9.66 -2.36
C HIS A 356 23.97 -8.77 -2.96
N ARG A 357 22.88 -9.38 -3.47
CA ARG A 357 21.74 -8.65 -4.01
C ARG A 357 21.05 -7.80 -2.94
N LEU A 358 20.83 -8.35 -1.76
CA LEU A 358 20.25 -7.65 -0.62
C LEU A 358 21.12 -6.46 -0.19
N HIS A 359 22.43 -6.66 -0.12
CA HIS A 359 23.36 -5.58 0.21
C HIS A 359 23.29 -4.44 -0.80
N ARG A 360 23.29 -4.75 -2.11
CA ARG A 360 23.13 -3.76 -3.18
C ARG A 360 21.82 -2.99 -3.08
N ILE A 361 20.72 -3.66 -2.74
CA ILE A 361 19.42 -3.00 -2.54
C ILE A 361 19.49 -2.05 -1.34
N ARG A 362 20.05 -2.51 -0.21
CA ARG A 362 20.22 -1.67 0.99
C ARG A 362 21.07 -0.44 0.75
N GLU A 363 22.14 -0.55 -0.05
CA GLU A 363 22.94 0.60 -0.46
C GLU A 363 22.12 1.60 -1.30
N GLY A 364 21.39 1.11 -2.31
CA GLY A 364 20.52 1.96 -3.12
C GLY A 364 19.42 2.64 -2.31
N VAL A 365 18.83 1.94 -1.32
CA VAL A 365 17.85 2.53 -0.39
C VAL A 365 18.47 3.63 0.46
N ARG A 366 19.67 3.41 1.02
CA ARG A 366 20.35 4.45 1.81
C ARG A 366 20.59 5.71 0.98
N THR A 367 21.08 5.57 -0.24
CA THR A 367 21.27 6.71 -1.15
C THR A 367 19.95 7.43 -1.44
N ALA A 368 18.89 6.69 -1.80
CA ALA A 368 17.59 7.27 -2.08
C ALA A 368 16.95 7.93 -0.84
N GLU A 369 17.15 7.38 0.36
CA GLU A 369 16.69 7.97 1.61
C GLU A 369 17.46 9.23 1.97
N ASP A 370 18.78 9.26 1.79
CA ASP A 370 19.60 10.44 2.05
C ASP A 370 19.21 11.58 1.10
N GLU A 371 18.99 11.28 -0.19
CA GLU A 371 18.44 12.23 -1.16
C GLU A 371 17.03 12.70 -0.75
N ARG A 372 16.15 11.78 -0.33
CA ARG A 372 14.80 12.13 0.11
C ARG A 372 14.83 13.06 1.32
N ARG A 373 15.63 12.74 2.34
CA ARG A 373 15.78 13.56 3.56
C ARG A 373 16.37 14.94 3.24
N ALA A 374 17.31 15.03 2.30
CA ALA A 374 17.84 16.31 1.85
C ALA A 374 16.74 17.18 1.21
N ILE A 375 15.89 16.61 0.35
CA ILE A 375 14.79 17.31 -0.29
C ILE A 375 13.69 17.69 0.71
N GLU A 376 13.35 16.79 1.64
CA GLU A 376 12.38 17.07 2.71
C GLU A 376 12.87 18.21 3.62
N SER A 377 14.15 18.21 4.01
CA SER A 377 14.74 19.29 4.79
C SER A 377 14.77 20.62 4.04
N GLU A 378 15.03 20.60 2.72
CA GLU A 378 14.95 21.79 1.87
C GLU A 378 13.52 22.34 1.81
N LEU A 379 12.52 21.47 1.61
CA LEU A 379 11.10 21.84 1.62
C LEU A 379 10.68 22.42 2.98
N GLU A 380 11.05 21.79 4.09
CA GLU A 380 10.75 22.25 5.44
C GLU A 380 11.36 23.63 5.72
N ALA A 381 12.63 23.84 5.32
CA ALA A 381 13.29 25.13 5.43
C ALA A 381 12.56 26.20 4.62
N LYS A 382 12.11 25.88 3.40
CA LYS A 382 11.35 26.81 2.55
C LYS A 382 9.95 27.10 3.09
N LEU A 383 9.28 26.11 3.68
CA LEU A 383 8.01 26.31 4.36
C LEU A 383 8.17 27.19 5.60
N ALA A 384 9.26 27.01 6.36
CA ALA A 384 9.58 27.85 7.51
C ALA A 384 9.92 29.28 7.09
N GLU A 385 10.66 29.47 6.01
CA GLU A 385 10.95 30.80 5.42
C GLU A 385 9.66 31.49 4.97
N VAL A 386 8.80 30.80 4.21
CA VAL A 386 7.50 31.34 3.80
C VAL A 386 6.67 31.71 5.02
N ARG A 387 6.57 30.81 6.00
CA ARG A 387 5.85 31.09 7.24
C ARG A 387 6.40 32.32 7.96
N GLY A 388 7.71 32.45 8.12
CA GLY A 388 8.33 33.62 8.77
C GLY A 388 7.96 34.93 8.07
N ASN A 389 8.01 34.96 6.74
CA ASN A 389 7.65 36.15 5.96
C ASN A 389 6.18 36.59 6.17
N TYR A 390 5.26 35.63 6.37
CA TYR A 390 3.86 35.95 6.65
C TYR A 390 3.60 36.20 8.13
N ASP A 391 4.24 35.47 9.05
CA ASP A 391 4.09 35.68 10.49
C ASP A 391 4.51 37.11 10.87
N ASP A 392 5.55 37.67 10.23
CA ASP A 392 6.00 39.07 10.41
C ASP A 392 4.95 40.13 9.99
N THR A 393 3.93 39.76 9.21
CA THR A 393 2.91 40.68 8.69
C THR A 393 1.50 40.36 9.18
N MET A 394 1.12 39.09 9.23
CA MET A 394 -0.18 38.62 9.69
C MET A 394 -0.33 38.78 11.19
N VAL A 395 0.67 38.44 12.00
CA VAL A 395 0.53 38.51 13.47
C VAL A 395 0.27 39.95 13.94
N PRO A 396 1.02 40.98 13.49
CA PRO A 396 0.70 42.35 13.85
C PRO A 396 -0.69 42.81 13.36
N LEU A 397 -1.16 42.31 12.21
CA LEU A 397 -2.50 42.63 11.70
C LEU A 397 -3.60 41.92 12.49
N GLU A 398 -3.35 40.69 12.96
CA GLU A 398 -4.25 39.96 13.87
C GLU A 398 -4.38 40.71 15.20
N ASP A 399 -3.26 41.15 15.78
CA ASP A 399 -3.24 41.95 17.01
C ASP A 399 -4.02 43.28 16.83
N GLN A 400 -3.83 43.95 15.68
CA GLN A 400 -4.56 45.19 15.35
C GLN A 400 -6.06 44.94 15.13
N LEU A 401 -6.42 43.84 14.47
CA LEU A 401 -7.82 43.46 14.27
C LEU A 401 -8.48 43.13 15.62
N GLU A 402 -7.79 42.42 16.51
CA GLU A 402 -8.28 42.12 17.86
C GLU A 402 -8.49 43.41 18.65
N GLU A 403 -7.50 44.31 18.71
CA GLU A 403 -7.61 45.59 19.42
C GLU A 403 -8.75 46.48 18.89
N THR A 404 -8.88 46.59 17.56
CA THR A 404 -9.95 47.40 16.92
C THR A 404 -11.33 46.79 17.16
N THR A 405 -11.46 45.46 17.10
CA THR A 405 -12.70 44.74 17.40
C THR A 405 -13.09 44.90 18.86
N GLU A 406 -12.14 44.80 19.80
CA GLU A 406 -12.39 45.03 21.22
C GLU A 406 -12.88 46.46 21.47
N CYS A 407 -12.25 47.46 20.85
CA CYS A 407 -12.65 48.86 20.94
C CYS A 407 -14.07 49.08 20.40
N PHE A 408 -14.41 48.48 19.26
CA PHE A 408 -15.75 48.51 18.67
C PHE A 408 -16.80 47.90 19.61
N VAL A 409 -16.53 46.71 20.16
CA VAL A 409 -17.42 46.01 21.11
C VAL A 409 -17.61 46.81 22.40
N GLN A 410 -16.55 47.42 22.94
CA GLN A 410 -16.64 48.27 24.13
C GLN A 410 -17.52 49.50 23.89
N ARG A 411 -17.39 50.17 22.73
CA ARG A 411 -18.23 51.33 22.38
C ARG A 411 -19.70 50.96 22.22
N ILE A 412 -20.01 49.87 21.52
CA ILE A 412 -21.38 49.36 21.38
C ILE A 412 -21.98 49.02 22.76
N SER A 413 -21.20 48.36 23.62
CA SER A 413 -21.65 47.98 24.96
C SER A 413 -21.94 49.19 25.86
N ARG A 414 -21.16 50.28 25.73
CA ARG A 414 -21.44 51.55 26.43
C ARG A 414 -22.72 52.22 25.92
N LYS A 415 -23.01 52.18 24.62
CA LYS A 415 -24.26 52.68 24.02
C LYS A 415 -25.48 51.91 24.55
N GLY A 416 -25.37 50.59 24.70
CA GLY A 416 -26.44 49.76 25.29
C GLY A 416 -26.75 50.12 26.74
N ASN A 417 -25.72 50.38 27.56
CA ASN A 417 -25.89 50.72 28.98
C ASN A 417 -26.45 52.14 29.21
N THR A 418 -26.05 53.12 28.40
CA THR A 418 -26.55 54.50 28.50
C THR A 418 -28.01 54.62 28.04
N ALA A 419 -28.39 53.92 26.98
CA ALA A 419 -29.79 53.84 26.53
C ALA A 419 -30.69 53.19 27.58
N ALA A 420 -30.21 52.14 28.27
CA ALA A 420 -30.95 51.48 29.34
C ALA A 420 -31.18 52.40 30.57
N ILE A 421 -30.18 53.19 30.97
CA ILE A 421 -30.30 54.13 32.10
C ILE A 421 -31.25 55.29 31.77
N ALA A 422 -31.23 55.81 30.54
CA ALA A 422 -32.15 56.85 30.09
C ALA A 422 -33.62 56.38 30.05
N ALA A 423 -33.85 55.11 29.69
CA ALA A 423 -35.20 54.52 29.69
C ALA A 423 -35.76 54.33 31.11
N VAL A 424 -34.92 54.01 32.11
CA VAL A 424 -35.33 53.83 33.52
C VAL A 424 -35.63 55.18 34.20
N GLY A 425 -35.01 56.28 33.78
CA GLY A 425 -35.25 57.62 34.33
C GLY A 425 -36.52 58.33 33.83
N GLY A 426 -37.13 57.86 32.73
CA GLY A 426 -38.36 58.41 32.16
C GLY A 426 -39.66 57.71 32.61
N GLY A 427 -39.55 56.59 33.30
CA GLY A 427 -40.68 55.82 33.85
C GLY A 427 -41.15 56.39 35.19
N GLY A 428 -41.94 57.46 35.15
CA GLY A 428 -42.76 57.87 36.28
C GLY A 428 -43.64 56.71 36.76
N ALA A 429 -43.75 56.59 38.08
CA ALA A 429 -44.49 55.59 38.83
C ALA A 429 -45.88 55.25 38.25
N GLU A 430 -46.05 54.01 37.79
CA GLU A 430 -47.34 53.32 37.85
C GLU A 430 -47.15 51.99 38.58
N GLU A 431 -47.70 52.01 39.79
CA GLU A 431 -47.88 50.94 40.75
C GLU A 431 -48.68 49.79 40.12
N CYS A 432 -48.07 48.61 39.96
CA CYS A 432 -48.82 47.40 39.62
C CYS A 432 -48.60 46.35 40.71
N ALA A 433 -49.66 46.18 41.50
CA ALA A 433 -49.77 45.31 42.64
C ALA A 433 -49.50 43.83 42.28
N VAL A 434 -48.68 43.21 43.11
CA VAL A 434 -48.55 41.75 43.24
C VAL A 434 -49.83 41.23 43.88
N VAL A 435 -50.64 40.49 43.13
CA VAL A 435 -51.68 39.60 43.67
C VAL A 435 -51.09 38.20 43.71
N ALA A 436 -51.04 37.65 44.92
CA ALA A 436 -50.71 36.26 45.19
C ALA A 436 -51.82 35.32 44.71
N ALA A 437 -51.42 34.20 44.09
CA ALA A 437 -52.11 32.91 44.12
C ALA A 437 -51.09 31.80 43.91
#